data_AF-A0AAN9GWH1-F1
#
_entry.id   AF-A0AAN9GWH1-F1
#
_cell.length_a   1.000
_cell.length_b   1.000
_cell.length_c   1.000
_cell.angle_alpha   90.00
_cell.angle_beta   90.00
_cell.angle_gamma   90.00
#
_symmetry.space_group_name_H-M   'P 1'
#
loop_
_entity.id
_entity.type
_entity.pdbx_description
1 polymer ?
#
loop_
_entity_poly.entity_id
_entity_poly.type
_entity_poly.pdbx_seq_one_letter_code
_entity_poly.pdbx_strand_id
1 'polypeptide(L)'
;MGANSSTRRVSFESDENENVTIVKGIRLSEKVIDRMREPSGPPRPQAPSRTPPASPPLVDPLPALVPISPPSDPVTSLPPPPLPEWVKLPEQVTTPAPPPPPPPVEAAPAASVGVVSTPAVDEFELRRKISEELEKGLEEERRKAQEELNQRLEKERSQAHAQAQAEAQALVKDEVSRILALEKASAEESIQKVILRERVTAEDERLQAQIYARQLEERDKELRKQDAFYREQVAKLKERSGQFYKVSNENYHKAADEVNAKFKRYEISPVCTDLQGQILKCYRENAGKTLLCSNIASQYLQCVNNAKQDKLRTGG
;
A
#
# COMPACT_ATOMS: atom_id res chain seq x y z
N MET A 1 10.49 -21.15 65.92
CA MET A 1 10.49 -19.68 66.00
C MET A 1 10.41 -19.14 64.57
N GLY A 2 9.21 -18.95 64.03
CA GLY A 2 8.98 -18.43 62.68
C GLY A 2 8.80 -16.92 62.72
N ALA A 3 9.62 -16.17 61.98
CA ALA A 3 9.52 -14.72 61.86
C ALA A 3 8.78 -14.34 60.58
N ASN A 4 7.55 -13.85 60.76
CA ASN A 4 6.69 -13.26 59.75
C ASN A 4 6.95 -11.75 59.71
N SER A 5 7.66 -11.24 58.69
CA SER A 5 7.72 -9.81 58.39
C SER A 5 6.86 -9.49 57.18
N SER A 6 5.70 -8.90 57.50
CA SER A 6 4.66 -8.40 56.61
C SER A 6 5.22 -7.52 55.49
N THR A 7 5.15 -8.01 54.26
CA THR A 7 5.30 -7.17 53.06
C THR A 7 3.96 -6.48 52.82
N ARG A 8 3.84 -5.22 53.24
CA ARG A 8 2.71 -4.34 52.87
C ARG A 8 2.70 -4.23 51.34
N ARG A 9 1.80 -4.95 50.68
CA ARG A 9 1.45 -4.69 49.28
C ARG A 9 0.62 -3.41 49.27
N VAL A 10 1.24 -2.31 48.85
CA VAL A 10 0.53 -1.08 48.54
C VAL A 10 0.03 -1.23 47.11
N SER A 11 -1.26 -1.52 46.95
CA SER A 11 -1.93 -1.38 45.66
C SER A 11 -2.02 0.12 45.37
N PHE A 12 -1.24 0.61 44.42
CA PHE A 12 -1.46 1.93 43.85
C PHE A 12 -2.40 1.74 42.66
N GLU A 13 -3.53 2.44 42.71
CA GLU A 13 -4.44 2.61 41.59
C GLU A 13 -3.64 3.09 40.38
N SER A 14 -3.78 2.37 39.27
CA SER A 14 -3.21 2.74 37.99
C SER A 14 -3.96 3.97 37.48
N ASP A 15 -3.39 5.16 37.71
CA ASP A 15 -3.83 6.38 37.03
C ASP A 15 -3.51 6.20 35.54
N GLU A 16 -4.54 6.18 34.69
CA GLU A 16 -4.51 5.66 33.32
C GLU A 16 -3.71 6.54 32.33
N ASN A 17 -3.00 7.56 32.82
CA ASN A 17 -2.40 8.59 31.99
C ASN A 17 -0.95 8.97 32.31
N GLU A 18 -0.21 8.12 33.04
CA GLU A 18 1.22 8.35 33.31
C GLU A 18 2.13 7.44 32.46
N ASN A 19 2.88 8.05 31.56
CA ASN A 19 4.02 7.49 30.82
C ASN A 19 5.18 7.12 31.77
N VAL A 20 4.98 6.08 32.55
CA VAL A 20 5.96 5.55 33.52
C VAL A 20 6.92 4.59 32.82
N THR A 21 8.22 4.85 32.93
CA THR A 21 9.29 3.99 32.39
C THR A 21 10.02 3.25 33.52
N ILE A 22 10.36 1.99 33.30
CA ILE A 22 11.06 1.16 34.30
C ILE A 22 12.55 1.18 34.03
N VAL A 23 13.33 1.74 34.96
CA VAL A 23 14.80 1.79 34.87
C VAL A 23 15.36 0.91 35.99
N LYS A 24 16.06 -0.18 35.63
CA LYS A 24 16.66 -1.14 36.57
C LYS A 24 15.70 -1.63 37.68
N GLY A 25 14.43 -1.90 37.33
CA GLY A 25 13.42 -2.44 38.24
C GLY A 25 12.69 -1.40 39.10
N ILE A 26 12.97 -0.11 38.92
CA ILE A 26 12.31 1.00 39.62
C ILE A 26 11.41 1.74 38.60
N ARG A 27 10.13 1.95 38.96
CA ARG A 27 9.16 2.72 38.15
C ARG A 27 9.42 4.21 38.37
N LEU A 28 9.79 4.93 37.31
CA LEU A 28 10.03 6.37 37.34
C LEU A 28 9.15 7.07 36.30
N SER A 29 8.66 8.26 36.61
CA SER A 29 7.96 9.10 35.64
C SER A 29 8.96 9.81 34.71
N GLU A 30 8.51 10.15 33.50
CA GLU A 30 9.33 10.80 32.49
C GLU A 30 9.98 12.11 33.01
N LYS A 31 9.23 12.88 33.81
CA LYS A 31 9.74 14.10 34.49
C LYS A 31 10.90 13.84 35.47
N VAL A 32 10.94 12.67 36.11
CA VAL A 32 12.03 12.30 37.03
C VAL A 32 13.24 11.81 36.22
N ILE A 33 13.00 11.07 35.14
CA ILE A 33 14.05 10.59 34.24
C ILE A 33 14.76 11.76 33.57
N ASP A 34 14.03 12.76 33.07
CA ASP A 34 14.60 13.94 32.44
C ASP A 34 15.49 14.73 33.39
N ARG A 35 15.06 14.89 34.65
CA ARG A 35 15.85 15.53 35.70
C ARG A 35 17.12 14.77 36.07
N MET A 36 17.11 13.44 35.98
CA MET A 36 18.34 12.66 36.19
C MET A 36 19.23 12.60 34.94
N ARG A 37 18.66 12.82 33.76
CA ARG A 37 19.36 12.80 32.47
C ARG A 37 20.08 14.11 32.20
N GLU A 38 19.64 15.21 32.80
CA GLU A 38 20.29 16.52 32.70
C GLU A 38 21.40 16.66 33.76
N PRO A 39 22.69 16.71 33.38
CA PRO A 39 23.76 16.99 34.32
C PRO A 39 23.68 18.45 34.77
N SER A 40 23.41 18.66 36.06
CA SER A 40 23.38 19.96 36.73
C SER A 40 24.73 20.68 36.65
N GLY A 41 24.78 21.79 35.90
CA GLY A 41 25.80 22.84 36.03
C GLY A 41 25.36 23.93 37.02
N PRO A 42 26.29 24.62 37.72
CA PRO A 42 25.98 25.49 38.86
C PRO A 42 25.32 26.83 38.44
N PRO A 43 24.54 27.48 39.33
CA PRO A 43 23.86 28.73 39.01
C PRO A 43 24.84 29.91 39.08
N ARG A 44 24.89 30.75 38.04
CA ARG A 44 25.62 32.03 38.04
C ARG A 44 24.72 33.16 38.57
N PRO A 45 25.22 34.09 39.41
CA PRO A 45 24.40 35.12 40.05
C PRO A 45 23.87 36.16 39.06
N GLN A 46 22.61 36.55 39.25
CA GLN A 46 21.97 37.67 38.54
C GLN A 46 22.47 39.02 39.10
N ALA A 47 22.68 40.00 38.22
CA ALA A 47 22.81 41.43 38.54
C ALA A 47 22.09 42.26 37.45
N PRO A 48 21.63 43.49 37.75
CA PRO A 48 20.30 43.95 37.34
C PRO A 48 20.22 44.77 36.04
N SER A 49 19.09 44.57 35.36
CA SER A 49 18.32 45.49 34.50
C SER A 49 19.03 46.66 33.79
N ARG A 50 19.18 46.55 32.46
CA ARG A 50 19.01 47.67 31.52
C ARG A 50 18.27 47.16 30.27
N THR A 51 17.07 47.67 30.03
CA THR A 51 16.32 47.49 28.79
C THR A 51 16.74 48.54 27.76
N PRO A 52 16.89 48.14 26.48
CA PRO A 52 16.44 48.96 25.35
C PRO A 52 15.46 48.18 24.44
N PRO A 53 14.75 48.86 23.52
CA PRO A 53 13.45 48.43 23.02
C PRO A 53 13.48 47.50 21.80
N ALA A 54 12.41 46.71 21.72
CA ALA A 54 11.69 46.18 20.54
C ALA A 54 12.47 45.63 19.34
N SER A 55 12.24 44.35 19.06
CA SER A 55 12.32 43.74 17.72
C SER A 55 11.20 42.68 17.59
N PRO A 56 10.66 42.47 16.37
CA PRO A 56 9.35 41.85 16.15
C PRO A 56 9.39 40.33 16.38
N PRO A 57 8.25 39.66 16.68
CA PRO A 57 8.24 38.21 16.76
C PRO A 57 8.46 37.63 15.35
N LEU A 58 9.59 36.92 15.22
CA LEU A 58 9.83 35.97 14.15
C LEU A 58 8.74 34.89 14.18
N VAL A 59 8.17 34.65 13.01
CA VAL A 59 7.33 33.49 12.69
C VAL A 59 8.13 32.21 12.88
N ASP A 60 7.60 31.29 13.69
CA ASP A 60 8.12 29.92 13.79
C ASP A 60 7.70 29.13 12.52
N PRO A 61 8.56 28.28 11.95
CA PRO A 61 8.27 27.55 10.72
C PRO A 61 7.32 26.37 10.97
N LEU A 62 6.51 26.07 9.94
CA LEU A 62 5.68 24.87 9.85
C LEU A 62 6.42 23.61 10.31
N PRO A 63 5.76 22.68 11.04
CA PRO A 63 6.34 21.37 11.27
C PRO A 63 6.44 20.59 9.95
N ALA A 64 7.62 20.06 9.72
CA ALA A 64 7.98 19.26 8.56
C ALA A 64 7.05 18.04 8.39
N LEU A 65 6.69 17.78 7.14
CA LEU A 65 6.07 16.54 6.70
C LEU A 65 6.98 15.36 7.06
N VAL A 66 6.50 14.47 7.93
CA VAL A 66 7.17 13.21 8.23
C VAL A 66 6.96 12.26 7.04
N PRO A 67 8.01 11.65 6.48
CA PRO A 67 7.86 10.60 5.47
C PRO A 67 7.17 9.38 6.08
N ILE A 68 6.02 9.01 5.53
CA ILE A 68 5.33 7.75 5.81
C ILE A 68 6.27 6.62 5.36
N SER A 69 6.85 5.90 6.31
CA SER A 69 7.50 4.61 6.03
C SER A 69 6.41 3.56 5.81
N PRO A 70 6.54 2.68 4.82
CA PRO A 70 5.54 1.64 4.56
C PRO A 70 5.54 0.59 5.68
N PRO A 71 4.39 -0.06 5.95
CA PRO A 71 4.34 -1.16 6.92
C PRO A 71 5.22 -2.31 6.43
N SER A 72 6.04 -2.83 7.32
CA SER A 72 6.76 -4.09 7.11
C SER A 72 5.77 -5.23 7.30
N ASP A 73 5.47 -5.95 6.23
CA ASP A 73 4.71 -7.21 6.31
C ASP A 73 5.53 -8.23 7.13
N PRO A 74 4.96 -8.84 8.18
CA PRO A 74 5.50 -10.09 8.68
C PRO A 74 5.17 -11.17 7.64
N VAL A 75 6.19 -11.64 6.95
CA VAL A 75 6.14 -12.81 6.09
C VAL A 75 5.58 -13.98 6.90
N THR A 76 4.33 -14.34 6.66
CA THR A 76 3.73 -15.60 7.08
C THR A 76 4.51 -16.73 6.43
N SER A 77 5.49 -17.28 7.17
CA SER A 77 6.15 -18.54 6.83
C SER A 77 5.17 -19.68 7.10
N LEU A 78 4.34 -20.01 6.11
CA LEU A 78 3.63 -21.28 6.07
C LEU A 78 4.62 -22.37 5.60
N PRO A 79 4.71 -23.52 6.29
CA PRO A 79 5.45 -24.65 5.77
C PRO A 79 4.74 -25.19 4.51
N PRO A 80 5.48 -25.66 3.50
CA PRO A 80 4.88 -26.19 2.28
C PRO A 80 4.05 -27.44 2.61
N PRO A 81 2.88 -27.63 1.96
CA PRO A 81 2.13 -28.88 2.08
C PRO A 81 2.95 -30.03 1.46
N PRO A 82 2.87 -31.26 2.00
CA PRO A 82 3.48 -32.41 1.35
C PRO A 82 2.78 -32.64 0.01
N LEU A 83 3.57 -32.79 -1.05
CA LEU A 83 3.08 -33.21 -2.36
C LEU A 83 2.40 -34.58 -2.24
N PRO A 84 1.27 -34.81 -2.92
CA PRO A 84 0.68 -36.14 -2.99
C PRO A 84 1.63 -37.06 -3.77
N GLU A 85 2.08 -38.09 -3.08
CA GLU A 85 2.77 -39.24 -3.66
C GLU A 85 1.95 -39.77 -4.84
N TRP A 86 2.62 -39.89 -5.99
CA TRP A 86 2.03 -40.45 -7.18
C TRP A 86 1.38 -41.80 -6.88
N VAL A 87 0.13 -41.87 -7.33
CA VAL A 87 -0.65 -43.08 -7.50
C VAL A 87 0.19 -44.14 -8.20
N LYS A 88 0.68 -45.14 -7.44
CA LYS A 88 1.07 -46.43 -8.01
C LYS A 88 -0.22 -47.26 -8.19
N LEU A 89 -0.61 -47.44 -9.44
CA LEU A 89 -1.41 -48.58 -9.88
C LEU A 89 -0.88 -49.05 -11.24
N PRO A 90 -1.05 -50.33 -11.61
CA PRO A 90 -0.98 -51.53 -10.81
C PRO A 90 0.09 -52.49 -11.38
N GLU A 91 0.71 -53.29 -10.51
CA GLU A 91 1.57 -54.37 -10.96
C GLU A 91 0.72 -55.47 -11.62
N GLN A 92 1.29 -55.94 -12.72
CA GLN A 92 0.71 -56.80 -13.73
C GLN A 92 -0.04 -58.02 -13.18
N VAL A 93 -1.19 -58.29 -13.79
CA VAL A 93 -1.90 -59.56 -13.78
C VAL A 93 -0.93 -60.65 -14.23
N THR A 94 -0.42 -61.44 -13.28
CA THR A 94 0.25 -62.69 -13.62
C THR A 94 -0.81 -63.77 -13.68
N THR A 95 -0.96 -64.32 -14.86
CA THR A 95 -1.82 -65.42 -15.26
C THR A 95 -1.61 -66.63 -14.34
N PRO A 96 -2.66 -67.30 -13.81
CA PRO A 96 -2.49 -68.56 -13.11
C PRO A 96 -2.23 -69.67 -14.15
N ALA A 97 -1.06 -70.32 -14.03
CA ALA A 97 -0.75 -71.52 -14.80
C ALA A 97 -1.67 -72.69 -14.37
N PRO A 98 -2.16 -73.52 -15.31
CA PRO A 98 -2.94 -74.71 -14.99
C PRO A 98 -2.04 -75.85 -14.49
N PRO A 99 -2.56 -76.77 -13.63
CA PRO A 99 -1.80 -77.91 -13.16
C PRO A 99 -1.63 -78.98 -14.27
N PRO A 100 -0.56 -79.80 -14.23
CA PRO A 100 -0.32 -80.83 -15.23
C PRO A 100 -1.26 -82.04 -15.06
N PRO A 101 -1.61 -82.75 -16.15
CA PRO A 101 -2.41 -83.97 -16.08
C PRO A 101 -1.60 -85.18 -15.57
N PRO A 102 -2.25 -86.17 -14.93
CA PRO A 102 -1.60 -87.40 -14.49
C PRO A 102 -1.25 -88.33 -15.68
N PRO A 103 -0.27 -89.24 -15.54
CA PRO A 103 0.13 -90.16 -16.59
C PRO A 103 -0.93 -91.25 -16.85
N PRO A 104 -1.03 -91.81 -18.07
CA PRO A 104 -1.96 -92.87 -18.38
C PRO A 104 -1.53 -94.19 -17.74
N VAL A 105 -2.51 -94.89 -17.18
CA VAL A 105 -2.41 -96.26 -16.66
C VAL A 105 -2.25 -97.20 -17.85
N GLU A 106 -1.10 -97.87 -17.92
CA GLU A 106 -0.83 -98.93 -18.88
C GLU A 106 -1.56 -100.21 -18.42
N ALA A 107 -2.69 -100.51 -19.05
CA ALA A 107 -3.41 -101.76 -18.89
C ALA A 107 -3.47 -102.48 -20.24
N ALA A 108 -2.57 -103.44 -20.44
CA ALA A 108 -2.79 -104.58 -21.31
C ALA A 108 -3.34 -105.72 -20.43
N PRO A 109 -4.42 -106.41 -20.84
CA PRO A 109 -4.15 -107.61 -21.64
C PRO A 109 -5.26 -107.95 -22.64
N ALA A 110 -4.90 -108.42 -23.84
CA ALA A 110 -5.75 -109.35 -24.58
C ALA A 110 -4.97 -110.05 -25.71
N ALA A 111 -4.86 -111.37 -25.54
CA ALA A 111 -5.05 -112.42 -26.54
C ALA A 111 -4.49 -112.22 -27.96
N SER A 112 -3.43 -112.97 -28.27
CA SER A 112 -3.13 -113.43 -29.61
C SER A 112 -4.03 -114.63 -29.96
N VAL A 113 -5.07 -114.39 -30.75
CA VAL A 113 -5.77 -115.44 -31.50
C VAL A 113 -5.12 -115.49 -32.87
N GLY A 114 -4.53 -116.63 -33.22
CA GLY A 114 -4.11 -116.88 -34.59
C GLY A 114 -5.32 -117.08 -35.48
N VAL A 115 -5.26 -116.64 -36.74
CA VAL A 115 -5.77 -117.40 -37.88
C VAL A 115 -5.09 -116.85 -39.14
N VAL A 116 -4.44 -117.79 -39.82
CA VAL A 116 -3.96 -117.75 -41.20
C VAL A 116 -5.15 -117.82 -42.15
N SER A 117 -5.06 -117.09 -43.28
CA SER A 117 -5.57 -117.42 -44.65
C SER A 117 -6.11 -116.16 -45.32
N THR A 118 -5.95 -115.85 -46.61
CA THR A 118 -5.27 -116.38 -47.80
C THR A 118 -5.45 -115.28 -48.88
N PRO A 119 -4.66 -115.21 -49.97
CA PRO A 119 -4.75 -114.12 -50.94
C PRO A 119 -5.79 -114.41 -52.05
N ALA A 120 -6.59 -113.41 -52.41
CA ALA A 120 -7.33 -113.37 -53.67
C ALA A 120 -7.41 -111.91 -54.13
N VAL A 121 -6.56 -111.57 -55.09
CA VAL A 121 -6.33 -110.25 -55.64
C VAL A 121 -7.34 -110.01 -56.75
N ASP A 122 -8.43 -109.30 -56.43
CA ASP A 122 -9.27 -108.45 -57.30
C ASP A 122 -10.39 -107.77 -56.47
N GLU A 123 -10.71 -108.31 -55.28
CA GLU A 123 -11.66 -107.72 -54.33
C GLU A 123 -10.99 -106.75 -53.32
N PHE A 124 -9.67 -106.90 -53.14
CA PHE A 124 -8.88 -106.18 -52.14
C PHE A 124 -8.57 -104.73 -52.53
N GLU A 125 -8.34 -104.45 -53.82
CA GLU A 125 -8.09 -103.09 -54.31
C GLU A 125 -9.35 -102.23 -54.27
N LEU A 126 -10.52 -102.78 -54.62
CA LEU A 126 -11.79 -102.08 -54.55
C LEU A 126 -12.19 -101.80 -53.09
N ARG A 127 -12.02 -102.78 -52.18
CA ARG A 127 -12.23 -102.59 -50.73
C ARG A 127 -11.29 -101.53 -50.17
N ARG A 128 -10.00 -101.52 -50.56
CA ARG A 128 -9.04 -100.48 -50.14
C ARG A 128 -9.47 -99.09 -50.61
N LYS A 129 -9.91 -98.95 -51.86
CA LYS A 129 -10.35 -97.68 -52.44
C LYS A 129 -11.63 -97.14 -51.78
N ILE A 130 -12.57 -98.03 -51.46
CA ILE A 130 -13.78 -97.69 -50.70
C ILE A 130 -13.42 -97.26 -49.27
N SER A 131 -12.51 -97.97 -48.60
CA SER A 131 -12.03 -97.60 -47.26
C SER A 131 -11.30 -96.26 -47.26
N GLU A 132 -10.46 -95.99 -48.26
CA GLU A 132 -9.65 -94.77 -48.38
C GLU A 132 -10.50 -93.54 -48.73
N GLU A 133 -11.50 -93.68 -49.62
CA GLU A 133 -12.50 -92.61 -49.85
C GLU A 133 -13.36 -92.34 -48.61
N LEU A 134 -13.79 -93.40 -47.91
CA LEU A 134 -14.59 -93.26 -46.69
C LEU A 134 -13.79 -92.59 -45.57
N GLU A 135 -12.52 -92.97 -45.39
CA GLU A 135 -11.61 -92.38 -44.41
C GLU A 135 -11.32 -90.92 -44.74
N LYS A 136 -11.06 -90.59 -46.00
CA LYS A 136 -10.88 -89.20 -46.45
C LYS A 136 -12.15 -88.35 -46.26
N GLY A 137 -13.32 -88.91 -46.54
CA GLY A 137 -14.61 -88.26 -46.28
C GLY A 137 -14.84 -87.99 -44.80
N LEU A 138 -14.52 -88.97 -43.93
CA LEU A 138 -14.58 -88.82 -42.47
C LEU A 138 -13.59 -87.78 -41.95
N GLU A 139 -12.38 -87.70 -42.52
CA GLU A 139 -11.38 -86.68 -42.17
C GLU A 139 -11.78 -85.27 -42.61
N GLU A 140 -12.36 -85.12 -43.80
CA GLU A 140 -12.91 -83.84 -44.26
C GLU A 140 -14.09 -83.38 -43.41
N GLU A 141 -15.00 -84.29 -43.05
CA GLU A 141 -16.09 -84.02 -42.10
C GLU A 141 -15.52 -83.65 -40.72
N ARG A 142 -14.53 -84.38 -40.21
CA ARG A 142 -13.86 -84.05 -38.95
C ARG A 142 -13.22 -82.66 -39.00
N ARG A 143 -12.57 -82.30 -40.11
CA ARG A 143 -11.96 -80.98 -40.29
C ARG A 143 -13.01 -79.88 -40.34
N LYS A 144 -14.08 -80.07 -41.13
CA LYS A 144 -15.21 -79.12 -41.19
C LYS A 144 -15.86 -78.94 -39.82
N ALA A 145 -16.15 -80.05 -39.12
CA ALA A 145 -16.72 -80.01 -37.78
C ALA A 145 -15.80 -79.29 -36.79
N GLN A 146 -14.48 -79.47 -36.90
CA GLN A 146 -13.50 -78.79 -36.06
C GLN A 146 -13.38 -77.29 -36.39
N GLU A 147 -13.45 -76.90 -37.65
CA GLU A 147 -13.47 -75.50 -38.09
C GLU A 147 -14.76 -74.78 -37.65
N GLU A 148 -15.92 -75.41 -37.81
CA GLU A 148 -17.21 -74.87 -37.34
C GLU A 148 -17.22 -74.72 -35.82
N LEU A 149 -16.67 -75.71 -35.10
CA LEU A 149 -16.51 -75.63 -33.64
C LEU A 149 -15.60 -74.47 -33.24
N ASN A 150 -14.45 -74.31 -33.91
CA ASN A 150 -13.52 -73.20 -33.65
C ASN A 150 -14.14 -71.84 -33.94
N GLN A 151 -14.87 -71.69 -35.06
CA GLN A 151 -15.57 -70.45 -35.40
C GLN A 151 -16.64 -70.11 -34.35
N ARG A 152 -17.38 -71.12 -33.87
CA ARG A 152 -18.38 -70.92 -32.82
C ARG A 152 -17.73 -70.49 -31.50
N LEU A 153 -16.61 -71.11 -31.12
CA LEU A 153 -15.84 -70.75 -29.93
C LEU A 153 -15.29 -69.31 -30.05
N GLU A 154 -14.75 -68.93 -31.20
CA GLU A 154 -14.21 -67.59 -31.43
C GLU A 154 -15.31 -66.53 -31.39
N LYS A 155 -16.48 -66.81 -31.98
CA LYS A 155 -17.65 -65.93 -31.90
C LYS A 155 -18.10 -65.74 -30.46
N GLU A 156 -18.27 -66.83 -29.70
CA GLU A 156 -18.67 -66.78 -28.30
C GLU A 156 -17.63 -66.04 -27.45
N ARG A 157 -16.34 -66.28 -27.69
CA ARG A 157 -15.24 -65.60 -27.00
C ARG A 157 -15.21 -64.10 -27.32
N SER A 158 -15.39 -63.70 -28.57
CA SER A 158 -15.44 -62.28 -28.97
C SER A 158 -16.64 -61.56 -28.36
N GLN A 159 -17.79 -62.23 -28.30
CA GLN A 159 -19.01 -61.70 -27.69
C GLN A 159 -18.84 -61.56 -26.18
N ALA A 160 -18.26 -62.57 -25.51
CA ALA A 160 -17.94 -62.51 -24.09
C ALA A 160 -16.94 -61.38 -23.77
N HIS A 161 -15.91 -61.18 -24.60
CA HIS A 161 -14.97 -60.07 -24.44
C HIS A 161 -15.63 -58.71 -24.64
N ALA A 162 -16.46 -58.55 -25.69
CA ALA A 162 -17.18 -57.30 -25.94
C ALA A 162 -18.15 -56.97 -24.80
N GLN A 163 -18.85 -57.98 -24.27
CA GLN A 163 -19.74 -57.82 -23.13
C GLN A 163 -18.96 -57.43 -21.87
N ALA A 164 -17.88 -58.14 -21.54
CA ALA A 164 -17.05 -57.81 -20.38
C ALA A 164 -16.44 -56.41 -20.47
N GLN A 165 -16.03 -55.96 -21.67
CA GLN A 165 -15.55 -54.59 -21.88
C GLN A 165 -16.66 -53.54 -21.73
N ALA A 166 -17.86 -53.82 -22.25
CA ALA A 166 -19.00 -52.91 -22.10
C ALA A 166 -19.42 -52.78 -20.62
N GLU A 167 -19.47 -53.88 -19.89
CA GLU A 167 -19.75 -53.90 -18.45
C GLU A 167 -18.67 -53.16 -17.66
N ALA A 168 -17.38 -53.43 -17.93
CA ALA A 168 -16.28 -52.71 -17.29
C ALA A 168 -16.32 -51.20 -17.59
N GLN A 169 -16.61 -50.79 -18.83
CA GLN A 169 -16.76 -49.38 -19.19
C GLN A 169 -17.96 -48.73 -18.52
N ALA A 170 -19.06 -49.47 -18.34
CA ALA A 170 -20.24 -48.96 -17.64
C ALA A 170 -19.93 -48.68 -16.16
N LEU A 171 -19.25 -49.61 -15.48
CA LEU A 171 -18.82 -49.43 -14.09
C LEU A 171 -17.88 -48.23 -13.92
N VAL A 172 -16.89 -48.09 -14.81
CA VAL A 172 -15.98 -46.94 -14.78
C VAL A 172 -16.74 -45.63 -15.01
N LYS A 173 -17.68 -45.59 -15.96
CA LYS A 173 -18.49 -44.39 -16.23
C LYS A 173 -19.37 -44.01 -15.04
N ASP A 174 -20.00 -44.99 -14.40
CA ASP A 174 -20.83 -44.76 -13.23
C ASP A 174 -20.00 -44.22 -12.06
N GLU A 175 -18.86 -44.86 -11.77
CA GLU A 175 -17.97 -44.45 -10.68
C GLU A 175 -17.36 -43.05 -10.91
N VAL A 176 -16.92 -42.76 -12.13
CA VAL A 176 -16.45 -41.41 -12.50
C VAL A 176 -17.56 -40.37 -12.36
N SER A 177 -18.79 -40.69 -12.78
CA SER A 177 -19.92 -39.78 -12.64
C SER A 177 -20.27 -39.52 -11.17
N ARG A 178 -20.21 -40.57 -10.34
CA ARG A 178 -20.43 -40.50 -8.90
C ARG A 178 -19.38 -39.63 -8.21
N ILE A 179 -18.10 -39.82 -8.52
CA ILE A 179 -16.99 -39.03 -7.97
C ILE A 179 -17.13 -37.57 -8.40
N LEU A 180 -17.35 -37.30 -9.69
CA LEU A 180 -17.52 -35.93 -10.19
C LEU A 180 -18.72 -35.21 -9.56
N ALA A 181 -19.81 -35.92 -9.28
CA ALA A 181 -20.97 -35.33 -8.59
C ALA A 181 -20.63 -34.92 -7.15
N LEU A 182 -19.89 -35.77 -6.43
CA LEU A 182 -19.44 -35.48 -5.06
C LEU A 182 -18.44 -34.33 -5.02
N GLU A 183 -17.47 -34.32 -5.94
CA GLU A 183 -16.49 -33.22 -6.03
C GLU A 183 -17.19 -31.89 -6.32
N LYS A 184 -18.13 -31.86 -7.26
CA LYS A 184 -18.92 -30.64 -7.56
C LYS A 184 -19.71 -30.16 -6.34
N ALA A 185 -20.43 -31.05 -5.66
CA ALA A 185 -21.18 -30.68 -4.46
C ALA A 185 -20.27 -30.13 -3.36
N SER A 186 -19.11 -30.76 -3.13
CA SER A 186 -18.12 -30.29 -2.15
C SER A 186 -17.50 -28.94 -2.53
N ALA A 187 -17.26 -28.70 -3.82
CA ALA A 187 -16.75 -27.44 -4.33
C ALA A 187 -17.80 -26.32 -4.18
N GLU A 188 -19.07 -26.60 -4.47
CA GLU A 188 -20.17 -25.67 -4.28
C GLU A 188 -20.34 -25.29 -2.79
N GLU A 189 -20.32 -26.27 -1.88
CA GLU A 189 -20.39 -26.01 -0.44
C GLU A 189 -19.19 -25.16 0.04
N SER A 190 -17.99 -25.49 -0.43
CA SER A 190 -16.77 -24.72 -0.12
C SER A 190 -16.90 -23.26 -0.58
N ILE A 191 -17.34 -23.05 -1.83
CA ILE A 191 -17.55 -21.71 -2.39
C ILE A 191 -18.62 -20.96 -1.61
N GLN A 192 -19.77 -21.59 -1.33
CA GLN A 192 -20.84 -20.97 -0.54
C GLN A 192 -20.33 -20.53 0.84
N LYS A 193 -19.53 -21.35 1.49
CA LYS A 193 -18.92 -21.03 2.78
C LYS A 193 -17.96 -19.84 2.70
N VAL A 194 -17.15 -19.74 1.63
CA VAL A 194 -16.27 -18.58 1.41
C VAL A 194 -17.09 -17.31 1.18
N ILE A 195 -18.12 -17.36 0.33
CA ILE A 195 -19.00 -16.22 0.04
C ILE A 195 -19.68 -15.70 1.31
N LEU A 196 -20.20 -16.61 2.14
CA LEU A 196 -20.85 -16.23 3.40
C LEU A 196 -19.87 -15.55 4.36
N ARG A 197 -18.65 -16.09 4.48
CA ARG A 197 -17.60 -15.49 5.31
C ARG A 197 -17.22 -14.11 4.81
N GLU A 198 -16.99 -13.95 3.51
CA GLU A 198 -16.65 -12.68 2.89
C GLU A 198 -17.74 -11.62 3.08
N ARG A 199 -19.02 -12.02 2.96
CA ARG A 199 -20.14 -11.11 3.21
C ARG A 199 -20.15 -10.60 4.65
N VAL A 200 -19.97 -11.49 5.63
CA VAL A 200 -19.94 -11.11 7.05
C VAL A 200 -18.78 -10.15 7.32
N THR A 201 -17.57 -10.47 6.84
CA THR A 201 -16.41 -9.58 7.03
C THR A 201 -16.62 -8.22 6.36
N ALA A 202 -17.22 -8.19 5.16
CA ALA A 202 -17.53 -6.95 4.47
C ALA A 202 -18.57 -6.08 5.21
N GLU A 203 -19.56 -6.70 5.85
CA GLU A 203 -20.54 -5.99 6.69
C GLU A 203 -19.91 -5.44 7.96
N ASP A 204 -19.05 -6.21 8.62
CA ASP A 204 -18.29 -5.78 9.80
C ASP A 204 -17.36 -4.59 9.47
N GLU A 205 -16.59 -4.68 8.38
CA GLU A 205 -15.73 -3.60 7.91
C GLU A 205 -16.53 -2.33 7.57
N ARG A 206 -17.72 -2.49 6.95
CA ARG A 206 -18.62 -1.36 6.67
C ARG A 206 -19.12 -0.71 7.95
N LEU A 207 -19.50 -1.49 8.96
CA LEU A 207 -19.96 -0.96 10.23
C LEU A 207 -18.83 -0.22 10.95
N GLN A 208 -17.62 -0.79 10.98
CA GLN A 208 -16.45 -0.14 11.54
C GLN A 208 -16.13 1.18 10.82
N ALA A 209 -16.16 1.18 9.49
CA ALA A 209 -15.95 2.38 8.69
C ALA A 209 -17.00 3.46 8.98
N GLN A 210 -18.28 3.09 9.16
CA GLN A 210 -19.33 4.04 9.53
C GLN A 210 -19.12 4.64 10.93
N ILE A 211 -18.72 3.83 11.91
CA ILE A 211 -18.43 4.32 13.27
C ILE A 211 -17.28 5.32 13.22
N TYR A 212 -16.20 4.99 12.52
CA TYR A 212 -15.05 5.87 12.39
C TYR A 212 -15.39 7.16 11.63
N ALA A 213 -16.17 7.07 10.55
CA ALA A 213 -16.66 8.24 9.82
C ALA A 213 -17.45 9.20 10.73
N ARG A 214 -18.36 8.67 11.57
CA ARG A 214 -19.10 9.50 12.53
C ARG A 214 -18.17 10.15 13.55
N GLN A 215 -17.18 9.41 14.07
CA GLN A 215 -16.19 9.98 15.00
C GLN A 215 -15.39 11.11 14.35
N LEU A 216 -14.95 10.93 13.11
CA LEU A 216 -14.25 11.96 12.35
C LEU A 216 -15.12 13.20 12.15
N GLU A 217 -16.40 13.05 11.79
CA GLU A 217 -17.32 14.18 11.65
C GLU A 217 -17.49 14.98 12.95
N GLU A 218 -17.54 14.30 14.09
CA GLU A 218 -17.60 14.96 15.40
C GLU A 218 -16.29 15.72 15.72
N ARG A 219 -15.14 15.11 15.42
CA ARG A 219 -13.82 15.77 15.59
C ARG A 219 -13.69 16.98 14.66
N ASP A 220 -14.11 16.86 13.41
CA ASP A 220 -14.12 17.95 12.44
C ASP A 220 -15.01 19.12 12.87
N LYS A 221 -16.18 18.82 13.45
CA LYS A 221 -17.05 19.87 14.01
C LYS A 221 -16.37 20.60 15.15
N GLU A 222 -15.67 19.90 16.03
CA GLU A 222 -14.97 20.52 17.15
C GLU A 222 -13.78 21.36 16.69
N LEU A 223 -12.96 20.84 15.76
CA LEU A 223 -11.87 21.60 15.13
C LEU A 223 -12.40 22.86 14.45
N ARG A 224 -13.51 22.77 13.72
CA ARG A 224 -14.13 23.94 13.07
C ARG A 224 -14.57 25.02 14.06
N LYS A 225 -15.06 24.64 15.25
CA LYS A 225 -15.39 25.62 16.30
C LYS A 225 -14.13 26.31 16.83
N GLN A 226 -13.06 25.56 17.07
CA GLN A 226 -11.79 26.12 17.52
C GLN A 226 -11.20 27.06 16.46
N ASP A 227 -11.20 26.65 15.19
CA ASP A 227 -10.74 27.48 14.07
C ASP A 227 -11.56 28.77 13.97
N ALA A 228 -12.88 28.68 14.08
CA ALA A 228 -13.75 29.86 14.07
C ALA A 228 -13.43 30.81 15.23
N PHE A 229 -13.25 30.26 16.44
CA PHE A 229 -12.89 31.05 17.62
C PHE A 229 -11.56 31.80 17.43
N TYR A 230 -10.49 31.10 17.02
CA TYR A 230 -9.19 31.74 16.83
C TYR A 230 -9.18 32.72 15.65
N ARG A 231 -9.90 32.43 14.57
CA ARG A 231 -10.08 33.37 13.46
C ARG A 231 -10.77 34.65 13.92
N GLU A 232 -11.79 34.55 14.76
CA GLU A 232 -12.48 35.71 15.31
C GLU A 232 -11.55 36.54 16.21
N GLN A 233 -10.74 35.90 17.06
CA GLN A 233 -9.76 36.61 17.89
C GLN A 233 -8.73 37.36 17.04
N VAL A 234 -8.21 36.72 15.99
CA VAL A 234 -7.28 37.36 15.06
C VAL A 234 -7.95 38.51 14.31
N ALA A 235 -9.21 38.35 13.89
CA ALA A 235 -9.96 39.42 13.22
C ALA A 235 -10.16 40.64 14.14
N LYS A 236 -10.58 40.42 15.39
CA LYS A 236 -10.72 41.49 16.40
C LYS A 236 -9.39 42.19 16.68
N LEU A 237 -8.30 41.43 16.79
CA LEU A 237 -6.97 41.99 17.00
C LEU A 237 -6.53 42.84 15.81
N LYS A 238 -6.73 42.34 14.58
CA LYS A 238 -6.43 43.08 13.34
C LYS A 238 -7.26 44.36 13.23
N GLU A 239 -8.54 44.30 13.57
CA GLU A 239 -9.42 45.47 13.57
C GLU A 239 -8.94 46.54 14.56
N ARG A 240 -8.70 46.15 15.83
CA ARG A 240 -8.19 47.07 16.85
C ARG A 240 -6.84 47.67 16.47
N SER A 241 -5.93 46.84 15.95
CA SER A 241 -4.64 47.30 15.45
C SER A 241 -4.81 48.28 14.28
N GLY A 242 -5.70 47.99 13.33
CA GLY A 242 -6.02 48.88 12.23
C GLY A 242 -6.59 50.23 12.69
N GLN A 243 -7.48 50.23 13.69
CA GLN A 243 -7.99 51.46 14.31
C GLN A 243 -6.87 52.28 14.97
N PHE A 244 -5.97 51.61 15.70
CA PHE A 244 -4.81 52.26 16.30
C PHE A 244 -3.92 52.93 15.25
N TYR A 245 -3.62 52.26 14.14
CA TYR A 245 -2.83 52.84 13.05
C TYR A 245 -3.52 54.02 12.38
N LYS A 246 -4.84 53.95 12.15
CA LYS A 246 -5.61 55.07 11.58
C LYS A 246 -5.50 56.32 12.44
N VAL A 247 -5.87 56.21 13.72
CA VAL A 247 -5.81 57.34 14.66
C VAL A 247 -4.38 57.85 14.84
N SER A 248 -3.39 56.95 14.90
CA SER A 248 -1.98 57.35 14.98
C SER A 248 -1.54 58.16 13.75
N ASN A 249 -1.95 57.75 12.56
CA ASN A 249 -1.57 58.42 11.32
C ASN A 249 -2.26 59.79 11.20
N GLU A 250 -3.55 59.85 11.53
CA GLU A 250 -4.31 61.11 11.59
C GLU A 250 -3.70 62.11 12.59
N ASN A 251 -3.37 61.64 13.81
CA ASN A 251 -2.72 62.49 14.82
C ASN A 251 -1.33 62.95 14.39
N TYR A 252 -0.54 62.08 13.74
CA TYR A 252 0.78 62.44 13.23
C TYR A 252 0.68 63.53 12.16
N HIS A 253 -0.19 63.33 11.16
CA HIS A 253 -0.37 64.32 10.09
C HIS A 253 -0.91 65.64 10.64
N LYS A 254 -1.89 65.59 11.53
CA LYS A 254 -2.41 66.80 12.19
C LYS A 254 -1.32 67.53 12.97
N ALA A 255 -0.51 66.83 13.75
CA ALA A 255 0.60 67.44 14.47
C ALA A 255 1.66 68.02 13.52
N ALA A 256 1.96 67.32 12.42
CA ALA A 256 2.87 67.81 11.39
C ALA A 256 2.34 69.09 10.72
N ASP A 257 1.04 69.14 10.41
CA ASP A 257 0.39 70.32 9.83
C ASP A 257 0.34 71.48 10.82
N GLU A 258 0.04 71.23 12.10
CA GLU A 258 0.05 72.24 13.15
C GLU A 258 1.45 72.84 13.36
N VAL A 259 2.49 71.99 13.35
CA VAL A 259 3.88 72.45 13.40
C VAL A 259 4.22 73.24 12.14
N ASN A 260 3.91 72.73 10.95
CA ASN A 260 4.17 73.41 9.69
C ASN A 260 3.39 74.75 9.56
N ALA A 261 2.23 74.89 10.19
CA ALA A 261 1.47 76.14 10.23
C ALA A 261 2.08 77.17 11.20
N LYS A 262 2.56 76.71 12.37
CA LYS A 262 3.23 77.57 13.37
C LYS A 262 4.60 78.02 12.88
N PHE A 263 5.32 77.14 12.18
CA PHE A 263 6.57 77.45 11.53
C PHE A 263 6.29 77.96 10.12
N LYS A 264 6.06 79.28 9.98
CA LYS A 264 6.16 79.92 8.67
C LYS A 264 7.50 79.49 8.07
N ARG A 265 7.48 78.81 6.93
CA ARG A 265 8.68 78.66 6.11
C ARG A 265 9.20 80.07 5.94
N TYR A 266 10.45 80.33 6.34
CA TYR A 266 11.09 81.59 6.00
C TYR A 266 11.00 81.72 4.49
N GLU A 267 10.09 82.56 4.01
CA GLU A 267 10.13 83.04 2.63
C GLU A 267 11.40 83.84 2.55
N ILE A 268 12.48 83.18 2.13
CA ILE A 268 13.70 83.84 1.74
C ILE A 268 13.30 84.62 0.49
N SER A 269 12.82 85.84 0.69
CA SER A 269 12.55 86.77 -0.39
C SER A 269 13.92 87.19 -0.93
N PRO A 270 14.31 86.72 -2.13
CA PRO A 270 15.61 87.07 -2.70
C PRO A 270 15.67 88.58 -2.91
N VAL A 271 16.68 89.23 -2.33
CA VAL A 271 16.83 90.69 -2.44
C VAL A 271 17.54 91.04 -3.75
N CYS A 272 17.16 92.14 -4.39
CA CYS A 272 17.75 92.65 -5.64
C CYS A 272 17.55 91.74 -6.87
N THR A 273 16.52 90.87 -6.91
CA THR A 273 16.25 89.98 -8.07
C THR A 273 16.13 90.72 -9.39
N ASP A 274 15.50 91.89 -9.37
CA ASP A 274 15.22 92.64 -10.60
C ASP A 274 16.51 93.23 -11.18
N LEU A 275 17.38 93.77 -10.31
CA LEU A 275 18.72 94.24 -10.68
C LEU A 275 19.61 93.07 -11.10
N GLN A 276 19.49 91.91 -10.45
CA GLN A 276 20.17 90.68 -10.84
C GLN A 276 19.76 90.24 -12.26
N GLY A 277 18.47 90.34 -12.60
CA GLY A 277 17.98 90.07 -13.95
C GLY A 277 18.51 91.08 -14.97
N GLN A 278 18.47 92.36 -14.65
CA GLN A 278 18.94 93.44 -15.52
C GLN A 278 20.44 93.37 -15.84
N ILE A 279 21.28 93.06 -14.85
CA ILE A 279 22.72 92.92 -15.07
C ILE A 279 23.07 91.69 -15.91
N LEU A 280 22.43 90.56 -15.62
CA LEU A 280 22.63 89.34 -16.41
C LEU A 280 22.17 89.54 -17.85
N LYS A 281 21.09 90.30 -18.06
CA LYS A 281 20.63 90.69 -19.40
C LYS A 281 21.65 91.60 -20.10
N CYS A 282 22.13 92.65 -19.42
CA CYS A 282 23.08 93.60 -20.00
C CYS A 282 24.40 92.92 -20.42
N TYR A 283 24.95 92.03 -19.59
CA TYR A 283 26.18 91.31 -19.94
C TYR A 283 26.01 90.34 -21.10
N ARG A 284 24.82 89.76 -21.27
CA ARG A 284 24.50 88.90 -22.41
C ARG A 284 24.45 89.68 -23.72
N GLU A 285 23.90 90.90 -23.67
CA GLU A 285 23.78 91.78 -24.84
C GLU A 285 25.09 92.50 -25.18
N ASN A 286 26.00 92.65 -24.21
CA ASN A 286 27.27 93.39 -24.35
C ASN A 286 28.50 92.51 -24.05
N ALA A 287 28.57 91.34 -24.68
CA ALA A 287 29.68 90.40 -24.52
C ALA A 287 31.04 91.06 -24.87
N GLY A 288 32.02 90.94 -23.97
CA GLY A 288 33.35 91.55 -24.13
C GLY A 288 33.41 93.07 -23.86
N LYS A 289 32.27 93.74 -23.63
CA LYS A 289 32.18 95.19 -23.32
C LYS A 289 31.46 95.42 -21.99
N THR A 290 31.88 94.71 -20.95
CA THR A 290 31.24 94.69 -19.62
C THR A 290 31.20 96.06 -18.94
N LEU A 291 32.09 96.98 -19.30
CA LEU A 291 32.10 98.35 -18.77
C LEU A 291 30.83 99.16 -19.13
N LEU A 292 30.10 98.81 -20.20
CA LEU A 292 28.81 99.44 -20.53
C LEU A 292 27.72 99.11 -19.49
N CYS A 293 27.85 97.99 -18.79
CA CYS A 293 26.93 97.56 -17.74
C CYS A 293 27.38 98.04 -16.34
N SER A 294 28.44 98.85 -16.25
CA SER A 294 29.04 99.29 -14.98
C SER A 294 28.06 100.03 -14.07
N ASN A 295 27.13 100.81 -14.64
CA ASN A 295 26.10 101.51 -13.87
C ASN A 295 25.13 100.51 -13.20
N ILE A 296 24.59 99.55 -13.97
CA ILE A 296 23.69 98.49 -13.46
C ILE A 296 24.41 97.63 -12.42
N ALA A 297 25.70 97.32 -12.65
CA ALA A 297 26.55 96.60 -11.70
C ALA A 297 26.75 97.36 -10.39
N SER A 298 26.96 98.66 -10.47
CA SER A 298 27.07 99.53 -9.30
C SER A 298 25.77 99.57 -8.51
N GLN A 299 24.62 99.68 -9.19
CA GLN A 299 23.30 99.66 -8.56
C GLN A 299 22.99 98.30 -7.90
N TYR A 300 23.32 97.19 -8.55
CA TYR A 300 23.17 95.85 -7.96
C TYR A 300 24.03 95.69 -6.70
N LEU A 301 25.31 96.09 -6.77
CA LEU A 301 26.22 96.05 -5.62
C LEU A 301 25.73 96.94 -4.48
N GLN A 302 25.24 98.15 -4.78
CA GLN A 302 24.63 99.04 -3.77
C GLN A 302 23.41 98.39 -3.13
N CYS A 303 22.51 97.81 -3.91
CA CYS A 303 21.33 97.12 -3.39
C CYS A 303 21.73 95.95 -2.47
N VAL A 304 22.70 95.12 -2.86
CA VAL A 304 23.19 94.01 -2.03
C VAL A 304 23.85 94.52 -0.75
N ASN A 305 24.63 95.60 -0.82
CA ASN A 305 25.29 96.17 0.35
C ASN A 305 24.30 96.82 1.32
N ASN A 306 23.30 97.54 0.80
CA ASN A 306 22.23 98.10 1.62
C ASN A 306 21.43 96.97 2.28
N ALA A 307 21.05 95.93 1.54
CA ALA A 307 20.37 94.77 2.09
C ALA A 307 21.19 94.07 3.19
N LYS A 308 22.50 93.93 2.99
CA LYS A 308 23.42 93.41 4.02
C LYS A 308 23.43 94.32 5.27
N GLN A 309 23.50 95.64 5.07
CA GLN A 309 23.56 96.60 6.17
C GLN A 309 22.24 96.67 6.94
N ASP A 310 21.11 96.63 6.24
CA ASP A 310 19.76 96.60 6.81
C ASP A 310 19.56 95.32 7.63
N LYS A 311 19.97 94.15 7.12
CA LYS A 311 19.91 92.89 7.87
C LYS A 311 20.78 92.91 9.13
N LEU A 312 21.95 93.57 9.11
CA LEU A 312 22.78 93.77 10.31
C LEU A 312 22.14 94.75 11.31
N ARG A 313 21.32 95.69 10.86
CA ARG A 313 20.59 96.66 11.71
C ARG A 313 19.29 96.12 12.30
N THR A 314 18.59 95.23 11.60
CA THR A 314 17.30 94.65 12.05
C THR A 314 17.43 93.32 12.78
N GLY A 315 18.65 92.84 13.03
CA GLY A 315 18.91 91.60 13.77
C GLY A 315 18.83 91.80 15.29
N GLY A 316 17.63 91.70 15.84
CA GLY A 316 17.32 91.48 17.26
C GLY A 316 16.21 90.44 17.37
#